data_AF-A0A557ZPD3-F1
#
_entry.id   AF-A0A557ZPD3-F1
#
_cell.length_a   1.000
_cell.length_b   1.000
_cell.length_c   1.000
_cell.angle_alpha   90.00
_cell.angle_beta   90.00
_cell.angle_gamma   90.00
#
_symmetry.space_group_name_H-M   'P 1'
#
loop_
_entity.id
_entity.type
_entity.pdbx_description
1 polymer ?
#
loop_
_entity_poly.entity_id
_entity_poly.type
_entity_poly.pdbx_seq_one_letter_code
_entity_poly.pdbx_strand_id
1 'polypeptide(L)'
;RRQEWGSLGLPMRELAETRGASVDPRFRQLLAADRNSLPYYLRQAVRLLHTANAIIDYDRLLDDLVTVLGRRSSDEDGRRVRLEWAREYHYRPTEKRPTSTAADTSLT
;
A
#
# COMPACT_ATOMS: atom_id res chain seq x y z
N ARG A 1 1.22 21.40 -2.77
CA ARG A 1 2.27 20.36 -2.73
C ARG A 1 1.60 19.11 -2.16
N ARG A 2 1.10 18.19 -3.00
CA ARG A 2 0.48 16.94 -2.53
C ARG A 2 1.62 16.10 -1.96
N GLN A 3 1.57 15.78 -0.66
CA GLN A 3 2.60 15.01 0.02
C GLN A 3 2.75 13.64 -0.66
N GLU A 4 3.97 13.11 -0.66
CA GLU A 4 4.40 11.84 -1.28
C GLU A 4 3.86 10.59 -0.55
N TRP A 5 2.74 10.72 0.15
CA TRP A 5 2.22 9.68 1.01
C TRP A 5 1.28 8.79 0.18
N GLY A 6 1.65 7.51 0.08
CA GLY A 6 0.89 6.52 -0.67
C GLY A 6 -0.45 6.18 0.00
N SER A 7 -1.27 5.42 -0.73
CA SER A 7 -2.44 4.77 -0.15
C SER A 7 -2.06 3.77 0.95
N LEU A 8 -3.06 3.09 1.54
CA LEU A 8 -2.85 2.04 2.55
C LEU A 8 -1.94 0.90 2.06
N GLY A 9 -1.77 0.72 0.75
CA GLY A 9 -0.89 -0.28 0.15
C GLY A 9 0.58 -0.11 0.54
N LEU A 10 1.08 1.13 0.55
CA LEU A 10 2.48 1.44 0.86
C LEU A 10 2.91 1.02 2.29
N PRO A 11 2.26 1.47 3.38
CA PRO A 11 2.67 1.09 4.72
C PRO A 11 2.45 -0.41 5.00
N MET A 12 1.48 -1.05 4.33
CA MET A 12 1.32 -2.51 4.40
C MET A 12 2.48 -3.25 3.72
N ARG A 13 3.02 -2.74 2.61
CA ARG A 13 4.21 -3.28 1.96
C ARG A 13 5.42 -3.22 2.86
N GLU A 14 5.69 -2.04 3.42
CA GLU A 14 6.82 -1.81 4.33
C GLU A 14 6.72 -2.71 5.57
N LEU A 15 5.50 -2.91 6.07
CA LEU A 15 5.27 -3.85 7.15
C LEU A 15 5.51 -5.31 6.73
N ALA A 16 5.11 -5.71 5.53
CA ALA A 16 5.34 -7.06 5.02
C ALA A 16 6.84 -7.36 4.84
N GLU A 17 7.63 -6.36 4.43
CA GLU A 17 9.09 -6.45 4.32
C GLU A 17 9.77 -6.67 5.68
N THR A 18 9.20 -6.15 6.78
CA THR A 18 9.77 -6.27 8.13
C THR A 18 9.24 -7.45 8.94
N ARG A 19 7.94 -7.78 8.85
CA ARG A 19 7.28 -8.84 9.64
C ARG A 19 6.99 -10.13 8.88
N GLY A 20 7.32 -10.18 7.59
CA GLY A 20 7.28 -11.40 6.77
C GLY A 20 5.87 -11.93 6.46
N ALA A 21 5.80 -13.23 6.17
CA ALA A 21 4.70 -13.90 5.46
C ALA A 21 3.30 -13.83 6.10
N SER A 22 3.16 -13.31 7.32
CA SER A 22 1.86 -13.21 8.01
C SER A 22 1.04 -11.97 7.60
N VAL A 23 1.67 -10.98 6.96
CA VAL A 23 1.00 -9.75 6.50
C VAL A 23 0.25 -9.98 5.19
N ASP A 24 0.86 -10.70 4.26
CA ASP A 24 0.30 -11.02 2.93
C ASP A 24 -1.13 -11.62 2.95
N PRO A 25 -1.45 -12.64 3.76
CA PRO A 25 -2.80 -13.21 3.80
C PRO A 25 -3.84 -12.21 4.33
N ARG A 26 -3.48 -11.41 5.33
CA ARG A 26 -4.38 -10.41 5.93
C ARG A 26 -4.68 -9.28 4.96
N PHE A 27 -3.67 -8.83 4.22
CA PHE A 27 -3.86 -7.80 3.21
C PHE A 27 -4.69 -8.32 2.03
N ARG A 28 -4.47 -9.56 1.57
CA ARG A 28 -5.33 -10.18 0.55
C ARG A 28 -6.79 -10.30 0.99
N GLN A 29 -7.05 -10.62 2.26
CA GLN A 29 -8.42 -10.62 2.80
C GLN A 29 -9.07 -9.24 2.74
N LEU A 30 -8.33 -8.17 3.07
CA LEU A 30 -8.82 -6.80 2.93
C LEU A 30 -9.14 -6.44 1.48
N LEU A 31 -8.27 -6.81 0.52
CA LEU A 31 -8.48 -6.52 -0.90
C LEU A 31 -9.68 -7.28 -1.49
N ALA A 32 -9.96 -8.47 -1.00
CA ALA A 32 -11.07 -9.32 -1.43
C ALA A 32 -12.39 -9.01 -0.70
N ALA A 33 -12.37 -8.17 0.34
CA ALA A 33 -13.53 -7.88 1.15
C ALA A 33 -14.62 -7.16 0.34
N ASP A 34 -15.86 -7.61 0.54
CA ASP A 34 -17.05 -6.88 0.11
C ASP A 34 -17.29 -5.65 1.01
N ARG A 35 -18.26 -4.82 0.64
CA ARG A 35 -18.56 -3.57 1.35
C ARG A 35 -18.94 -3.77 2.83
N ASN A 36 -19.60 -4.89 3.17
CA ASN A 36 -20.05 -5.17 4.54
C ASN A 36 -18.90 -5.69 5.40
N SER A 37 -18.01 -6.50 4.82
CA SER A 37 -16.87 -7.08 5.53
C SER A 37 -15.63 -6.16 5.56
N LEU A 38 -15.54 -5.18 4.66
CA LEU A 38 -14.39 -4.26 4.56
C LEU A 38 -14.07 -3.54 5.89
N PRO A 39 -15.03 -2.96 6.65
CA PRO A 39 -14.68 -2.25 7.89
C PRO A 39 -14.00 -3.15 8.93
N TYR A 40 -14.35 -4.43 8.97
CA TYR A 40 -13.76 -5.40 9.88
C TYR A 40 -12.29 -5.66 9.52
N TYR A 41 -12.00 -6.01 8.26
CA TYR A 41 -10.64 -6.29 7.81
C TYR A 41 -9.77 -5.02 7.80
N LEU A 42 -10.35 -3.87 7.50
CA LEU A 42 -9.66 -2.59 7.55
C LEU A 42 -9.19 -2.29 8.98
N ARG A 43 -10.08 -2.47 9.97
CA ARG A 43 -9.71 -2.28 11.38
C ARG A 43 -8.55 -3.20 11.79
N GLN A 44 -8.52 -4.44 11.29
CA GLN A 44 -7.41 -5.35 11.54
C GLN A 44 -6.11 -4.84 10.91
N ALA A 45 -6.13 -4.38 9.66
CA ALA A 45 -4.96 -3.81 8.99
C ALA A 45 -4.44 -2.55 9.69
N VAL A 46 -5.32 -1.60 10.00
CA VAL A 46 -4.94 -0.35 10.71
C VAL A 46 -4.38 -0.65 12.10
N ARG A 47 -4.98 -1.60 12.84
CA ARG A 47 -4.42 -2.04 14.14
C ARG A 47 -3.03 -2.63 13.97
N LEU A 48 -2.85 -3.49 12.97
CA LEU A 48 -1.57 -4.12 12.69
C LEU A 48 -0.49 -3.05 12.40
N LEU A 49 -0.79 -2.08 11.53
CA LEU A 49 0.10 -0.95 11.23
C LEU A 49 0.41 -0.11 12.46
N HIS A 50 -0.61 0.22 13.27
CA HIS A 50 -0.43 0.95 14.52
C HIS A 50 0.49 0.20 15.50
N THR A 51 0.34 -1.11 15.66
CA THR A 51 1.25 -1.92 16.52
C THR A 51 2.70 -1.97 16.01
N ALA A 52 2.91 -1.63 14.73
CA ALA A 52 4.24 -1.52 14.14
C ALA A 52 4.76 -0.07 14.09
N ASN A 53 4.00 0.89 14.64
CA ASN A 53 4.27 2.32 14.57
C ASN A 53 4.48 2.82 13.13
N ALA A 54 3.76 2.21 12.17
CA ALA A 54 3.81 2.60 10.77
C ALA A 54 3.08 3.94 10.55
N ILE A 55 3.61 4.76 9.65
CA ILE A 55 3.00 6.03 9.28
C ILE A 55 1.85 5.75 8.32
N ILE A 56 0.67 6.29 8.61
CA ILE A 56 -0.53 6.18 7.77
C ILE A 56 -0.97 7.58 7.39
N ASP A 57 -1.17 7.82 6.11
CA ASP A 57 -1.87 9.01 5.63
C ASP A 57 -3.38 8.82 5.84
N TYR A 58 -3.90 9.39 6.92
CA TYR A 58 -5.31 9.30 7.27
C TYR A 58 -6.20 10.16 6.39
N ASP A 59 -5.67 11.23 5.77
CA ASP A 59 -6.44 12.05 4.83
C ASP A 59 -6.70 11.24 3.56
N ARG A 60 -5.64 10.64 2.99
CA ARG A 60 -5.75 9.73 1.84
C ARG A 60 -6.63 8.53 2.15
N LEU A 61 -6.45 7.91 3.31
CA LEU A 61 -7.27 6.78 3.72
C LEU A 61 -8.75 7.17 3.83
N LEU A 62 -9.09 8.33 4.39
CA LEU A 62 -10.47 8.78 4.48
C LEU A 62 -11.11 8.96 3.11
N ASP A 63 -10.41 9.59 2.16
CA ASP A 63 -10.88 9.74 0.77
C ASP A 63 -11.16 8.39 0.10
N ASP A 64 -10.25 7.43 0.31
CA ASP A 64 -10.40 6.07 -0.17
C ASP A 64 -11.64 5.40 0.46
N LEU A 65 -11.88 5.59 1.76
CA LEU A 65 -13.03 5.01 2.45
C LEU A 65 -14.36 5.62 2.01
N VAL A 66 -14.40 6.93 1.75
CA VAL A 66 -15.59 7.57 1.15
C VAL A 66 -15.92 6.91 -0.19
N THR A 67 -14.90 6.55 -0.97
CA THR A 67 -15.09 5.86 -2.25
C THR A 67 -15.51 4.41 -2.07
N VAL A 68 -14.86 3.64 -1.20
CA VAL A 68 -15.14 2.20 -1.06
C VAL A 68 -16.43 1.90 -0.28
N LEU A 69 -16.78 2.73 0.71
CA LEU A 69 -17.95 2.53 1.57
C LEU A 69 -19.13 3.45 1.23
N GLY A 70 -18.90 4.57 0.52
CA GLY A 70 -19.91 5.57 0.24
C GLY A 70 -21.10 5.03 -0.54
N ARG A 71 -22.32 5.29 -0.05
CA ARG A 71 -23.59 4.84 -0.67
C ARG A 71 -23.80 5.34 -2.10
N ARG A 72 -23.10 6.42 -2.47
CA ARG A 72 -23.14 7.05 -3.79
C ARG A 72 -22.09 6.50 -4.76
N SER A 73 -21.14 5.71 -4.25
CA SER A 73 -20.03 5.16 -5.03
C SER A 73 -20.41 3.80 -5.59
N SER A 74 -20.08 3.57 -6.86
CA SER A 74 -20.29 2.27 -7.49
C SER A 74 -19.30 1.24 -6.95
N ASP A 75 -19.62 -0.04 -7.08
CA ASP A 75 -18.70 -1.11 -6.70
C ASP A 75 -17.41 -1.09 -7.54
N GLU A 76 -17.50 -0.57 -8.76
CA GLU A 76 -16.36 -0.35 -9.65
C GLU A 76 -15.42 0.75 -9.14
N ASP A 77 -15.94 1.84 -8.57
CA ASP A 77 -15.12 2.87 -7.92
C ASP A 77 -14.36 2.29 -6.72
N GLY A 78 -15.05 1.53 -5.88
CA GLY A 78 -14.42 0.83 -4.75
C GLY A 78 -13.37 -0.19 -5.20
N ARG A 79 -13.60 -0.90 -6.32
CA ARG A 79 -12.63 -1.82 -6.92
C ARG A 79 -11.38 -1.09 -7.40
N ARG A 80 -11.51 0.10 -8.00
CA ARG A 80 -10.37 0.93 -8.42
C ARG A 80 -9.47 1.33 -7.25
N VAL A 81 -10.06 1.75 -6.13
CA VAL A 81 -9.29 2.05 -4.90
C VAL A 81 -8.57 0.82 -4.38
N ARG A 82 -9.25 -0.33 -4.29
CA ARG A 82 -8.60 -1.58 -3.85
C ARG A 82 -7.49 -2.03 -4.81
N LEU A 83 -7.63 -1.78 -6.11
CA LEU A 83 -6.55 -2.03 -7.07
C LEU A 83 -5.35 -1.09 -6.85
N GLU A 84 -5.59 0.17 -6.49
CA GLU A 84 -4.52 1.10 -6.16
C GLU A 84 -3.75 0.63 -4.92
N TRP A 85 -4.47 0.23 -3.86
CA TRP A 85 -3.88 -0.38 -2.68
C TRP A 85 -3.04 -1.61 -3.02
N ALA A 86 -3.56 -2.51 -3.85
CA ALA A 86 -2.86 -3.70 -4.30
C ALA A 86 -1.60 -3.35 -5.12
N ARG A 87 -1.71 -2.36 -6.02
CA ARG A 87 -0.60 -1.93 -6.87
C ARG A 87 0.55 -1.40 -6.04
N GLU A 88 0.27 -0.51 -5.08
CA GLU A 88 1.31 0.03 -4.21
C GLU A 88 1.91 -1.05 -3.31
N TYR A 89 1.09 -1.98 -2.81
CA TYR A 89 1.56 -3.10 -2.01
C TYR A 89 2.55 -4.00 -2.75
N HIS A 90 2.25 -4.31 -4.02
CA HIS A 90 3.08 -5.18 -4.84
C HIS A 90 4.20 -4.43 -5.58
N TYR A 91 4.17 -3.10 -5.60
CA TYR A 91 5.21 -2.31 -6.24
C TYR A 91 6.53 -2.48 -5.50
N ARG A 92 7.54 -3.03 -6.19
CA ARG A 92 8.93 -3.05 -5.73
C ARG A 92 9.69 -1.99 -6.54
N PRO A 93 10.21 -0.93 -5.90
CA PRO A 93 11.13 -0.03 -6.58
C PRO A 93 12.32 -0.87 -7.07
N THR A 94 12.55 -0.93 -8.38
CA THR A 94 13.80 -1.47 -8.89
C THR A 94 14.90 -0.52 -8.47
N GLU A 95 15.85 -0.96 -7.64
CA GLU A 95 17.04 -0.17 -7.36
C GLU A 95 17.66 0.26 -8.69
N LYS A 96 17.78 1.57 -8.91
CA LYS A 96 18.60 2.11 -10.00
C LYS A 96 20.01 1.60 -9.74
N ARG A 97 20.42 0.53 -10.44
CA ARG A 97 21.80 0.06 -10.47
C ARG A 97 22.67 1.28 -10.80
N PRO A 98 23.57 1.73 -9.90
CA PRO A 98 24.44 2.83 -10.22
C PRO A 98 25.22 2.44 -11.48
N THR A 99 25.08 3.25 -12.53
CA THR A 99 25.88 3.13 -13.74
C THR A 99 27.33 3.24 -13.31
N SER A 100 28.02 2.10 -13.28
CA SER A 100 29.46 2.03 -13.15
C SER A 100 30.07 2.71 -14.37
N THR A 101 30.31 4.00 -14.26
CA THR A 101 31.25 4.74 -15.10
C THR A 101 32.58 4.75 -14.35
N ALA A 102 33.22 3.59 -14.29
CA ALA A 102 34.66 3.51 -14.11
C ALA A 102 35.22 3.36 -15.52
N ALA A 103 35.45 4.51 -16.14
CA ALA A 103 36.14 4.60 -17.41
C ALA A 103 37.56 4.05 -17.22
N ASP A 104 37.84 3.04 -18.02
CA ASP A 104 39.15 2.62 -18.47
C ASP A 104 40.07 3.83 -18.70
N THR A 105 41.12 3.94 -17.90
CA THR A 105 42.31 4.72 -18.26
C THR A 105 43.51 3.96 -17.75
N SER A 106 43.75 2.80 -18.37
CA SER A 106 45.04 2.13 -18.27
C SER A 106 46.08 2.94 -19.04
N LEU A 107 47.23 3.08 -18.38
CA LEU A 107 48.38 3.91 -18.68
C LEU A 107 48.92 3.75 -20.11
N THR A 108 49.37 4.88 -20.68
CA THR A 108 50.49 4.93 -21.64
C THR A 108 51.75 5.36 -20.92
#